data_AF-A0A1X0E8N4-F1
#
_entry.id   AF-A0A1X0E8N4-F1
#
_cell.length_a   1.000
_cell.length_b   1.000
_cell.length_c   1.000
_cell.angle_alpha   90.00
_cell.angle_beta   90.00
_cell.angle_gamma   90.00
#
_symmetry.space_group_name_H-M   'P 1'
#
loop_
_entity.id
_entity.type
_entity.pdbx_description
1 polymer ?
#
loop_
_entity_poly.entity_id
_entity_poly.type
_entity_poly.pdbx_seq_one_letter_code
_entity_poly.pdbx_strand_id
1 'polypeptide(L)'
;MTEPLSRDGLTSPAIAAGWRLQRITEPSRLFGANGLRTGPDGRVYVAQVTGSQISALDVATGELVAVSPRGGDVVAPDDVAFDSAGHLYATEVMDARVSVLDASGRSRVLRDDLPCANGITVHHDRLFVGECRDGGRLMELDRATGAQRILAENLPSPNAMEVGPDGLLYFPVMTANEIWRIDPYAEGAAPQRVAADLGVPDSVKFDDHGRIVSTQAASGAVLRIDPRTGERTVLAQLAPGLDNCTFVDGALLVSNFSGEISRIAAGGEVTTALPGGLNWPLDLTVDENGTLYVADGTYFYAVGPDGRLHTLGMLFTPGYPGFIRGVAAVGPGDFVVTTSGGQVSRYVPAESRNEVLADGFDQLYGVTAGAAGVTVTEFGTGRVLGVRTGAVDVLAHGLAGPVGIVPAGDAAYLVAESGAGRVVRVSASGVETVVDELSCPQGILVADRRLYVVDAGARRVLAVDLDTGARHDIADGLPIGPPPGVAPKPLKGMPPFSGPQGPFAGIARGADGTLFVAADGDGSVLALHPVGP
;
A
#
# COMPACT_ATOMS: atom_id res chain seq x y z
N MET A 1 16.60 8.47 -20.38
CA MET A 1 15.92 9.24 -19.32
C MET A 1 14.71 9.90 -19.95
N THR A 2 13.66 9.11 -20.15
CA THR A 2 12.32 9.60 -20.45
C THR A 2 11.71 10.07 -19.12
N GLU A 3 11.13 11.27 -19.11
CA GLU A 3 10.48 11.82 -17.92
C GLU A 3 9.49 10.80 -17.33
N PRO A 4 9.38 10.68 -15.99
CA PRO A 4 8.25 10.00 -15.41
C PRO A 4 7.01 10.69 -15.96
N LEU A 5 6.02 9.92 -16.40
CA LEU A 5 4.75 10.44 -16.91
C LEU A 5 4.22 11.49 -15.94
N SER A 6 4.42 12.76 -16.29
CA SER A 6 3.66 13.89 -15.78
C SER A 6 2.25 13.70 -16.32
N ARG A 7 1.48 12.85 -15.63
CA ARG A 7 0.06 12.66 -15.93
C ARG A 7 -0.75 13.92 -15.73
N ASP A 8 -0.16 14.91 -15.09
CA ASP A 8 -0.69 16.24 -15.04
C ASP A 8 0.20 17.16 -15.87
N GLY A 9 -0.42 17.91 -16.79
CA GLY A 9 0.13 19.18 -17.27
C GLY A 9 0.18 20.23 -16.15
N LEU A 10 0.60 19.85 -14.95
CA LEU A 10 0.76 20.72 -13.80
C LEU A 10 1.94 21.63 -14.06
N THR A 11 1.62 22.92 -14.16
CA THR A 11 2.52 24.02 -13.87
C THR A 11 3.32 23.72 -12.60
N SER A 12 4.62 24.02 -12.61
CA SER A 12 5.45 23.92 -11.41
C SER A 12 4.73 24.51 -10.18
N PRO A 13 4.80 23.87 -9.00
CA PRO A 13 4.10 24.36 -7.81
C PRO A 13 4.36 25.84 -7.55
N ALA A 14 3.32 26.59 -7.20
CA ALA A 14 3.46 27.98 -6.82
C ALA A 14 3.89 28.03 -5.35
N ILE A 15 5.07 28.59 -5.07
CA ILE A 15 5.64 28.68 -3.72
C ILE A 15 5.64 30.14 -3.28
N ALA A 16 5.15 30.39 -2.06
CA ALA A 16 5.09 31.73 -1.52
C ALA A 16 6.48 32.31 -1.20
N ALA A 17 6.56 33.64 -1.17
CA ALA A 17 7.78 34.33 -0.75
C ALA A 17 8.19 33.89 0.66
N GLY A 18 9.51 33.72 0.87
CA GLY A 18 10.05 33.21 2.13
C GLY A 18 10.02 31.68 2.25
N TRP A 19 9.66 30.96 1.19
CA TRP A 19 9.68 29.49 1.16
C TRP A 19 10.41 28.95 -0.06
N ARG A 20 10.96 27.75 0.07
CA ARG A 20 11.53 26.96 -1.03
C ARG A 20 11.07 25.52 -0.94
N LEU A 21 10.57 24.98 -2.05
CA LEU A 21 10.23 23.57 -2.17
C LEU A 21 11.47 22.74 -2.55
N GLN A 22 11.68 21.63 -1.86
CA GLN A 22 12.60 20.57 -2.22
C GLN A 22 11.86 19.23 -2.21
N ARG A 23 12.13 18.38 -3.20
CA ARG A 23 11.71 16.99 -3.18
C ARG A 23 12.74 16.15 -2.43
N ILE A 24 12.30 15.41 -1.42
CA ILE A 24 13.17 14.58 -0.57
C ILE A 24 13.27 13.17 -1.13
N THR A 25 12.15 12.58 -1.56
CA THR A 25 12.13 11.27 -2.23
C THR A 25 11.59 11.42 -3.65
N GLU A 26 12.08 10.60 -4.57
CA GLU A 26 11.59 10.59 -5.96
C GLU A 26 10.11 10.15 -6.03
N PRO A 27 9.35 10.58 -7.06
CA PRO A 27 8.01 10.08 -7.30
C PRO A 27 8.00 8.59 -7.63
N SER A 28 6.97 7.90 -7.16
CA SER A 28 6.75 6.49 -7.42
C SER A 28 6.33 6.25 -8.87
N ARG A 29 7.00 5.28 -9.51
CA ARG A 29 6.64 4.81 -10.86
C ARG A 29 5.45 3.85 -10.81
N LEU A 30 5.36 3.08 -9.73
CA LEU A 30 4.25 2.19 -9.37
C LEU A 30 3.93 2.45 -7.90
N PHE A 31 2.65 2.41 -7.57
CA PHE A 31 2.19 2.46 -6.18
C PHE A 31 1.95 1.00 -5.78
N GLY A 32 3.03 0.30 -5.46
CA GLY A 32 3.07 -1.14 -5.28
C GLY A 32 3.16 -1.93 -6.59
N ALA A 33 3.88 -3.05 -6.55
CA ALA A 33 3.88 -4.05 -7.61
C ALA A 33 3.52 -5.39 -7.00
N ASN A 34 2.34 -5.90 -7.36
CA ASN A 34 1.82 -7.17 -6.85
C ASN A 34 2.01 -8.25 -7.91
N GLY A 35 0.92 -8.68 -8.53
CA GLY A 35 0.92 -9.63 -9.63
C GLY A 35 1.69 -9.16 -10.86
N LEU A 36 2.44 -10.11 -11.44
CA LEU A 36 3.20 -9.92 -12.68
C LEU A 36 2.83 -10.99 -13.70
N ARG A 37 2.49 -10.56 -14.91
CA ARG A 37 2.22 -11.46 -16.04
C ARG A 37 2.74 -10.88 -17.35
N THR A 38 3.57 -11.64 -18.04
CA THR A 38 3.87 -11.35 -19.46
C THR A 38 2.61 -11.56 -20.30
N GLY A 39 2.16 -10.50 -20.97
CA GLY A 39 1.02 -10.50 -21.87
C GLY A 39 1.35 -11.06 -23.26
N PRO A 40 0.33 -11.31 -24.10
CA PRO A 40 0.51 -11.82 -25.46
C PRO A 40 1.23 -10.84 -26.40
N ASP A 41 1.32 -9.56 -26.02
CA ASP A 41 2.05 -8.50 -26.71
C ASP A 41 3.53 -8.41 -26.31
N GLY A 42 3.99 -9.27 -25.39
CA GLY A 42 5.36 -9.28 -24.86
C GLY A 42 5.63 -8.24 -23.77
N ARG A 43 4.63 -7.43 -23.38
CA ARG A 43 4.74 -6.48 -22.26
C ARG A 43 4.47 -7.18 -20.94
N VAL A 44 4.96 -6.61 -19.86
CA VAL A 44 4.73 -7.13 -18.51
C VAL A 44 3.62 -6.33 -17.86
N TYR A 45 2.52 -7.01 -17.56
CA TYR A 45 1.37 -6.41 -16.87
C TYR A 45 1.59 -6.52 -15.37
N VAL A 46 1.43 -5.38 -14.70
CA VAL A 46 1.66 -5.19 -13.27
C VAL A 46 0.35 -4.77 -12.63
N ALA A 47 -0.18 -5.62 -11.77
CA ALA A 47 -1.28 -5.28 -10.89
C ALA A 47 -0.77 -4.50 -9.68
N GLN A 48 -1.53 -3.49 -9.25
CA GLN A 48 -1.17 -2.60 -8.15
C GLN A 48 -2.36 -2.52 -7.19
N VAL A 49 -2.23 -3.16 -6.03
CA VAL A 49 -3.30 -3.17 -5.01
C VAL A 49 -3.52 -1.77 -4.46
N THR A 50 -2.46 -1.11 -4.00
CA THR A 50 -2.52 0.26 -3.48
C THR A 50 -2.65 1.27 -4.63
N GLY A 51 -1.98 1.06 -5.76
CA GLY A 51 -2.20 1.88 -6.96
C GLY A 51 -3.65 1.88 -7.46
N SER A 52 -4.39 0.80 -7.20
CA SER A 52 -5.72 0.52 -7.71
C SER A 52 -5.77 0.66 -9.24
N GLN A 53 -4.78 0.07 -9.90
CA GLN A 53 -4.61 0.14 -11.35
C GLN A 53 -3.81 -1.05 -11.89
N ILE A 54 -3.90 -1.27 -13.20
CA ILE A 54 -3.05 -2.22 -13.94
C ILE A 54 -2.20 -1.43 -14.93
N SER A 55 -0.89 -1.66 -14.92
CA SER A 55 0.05 -1.05 -15.88
C SER A 55 0.71 -2.10 -16.77
N ALA A 56 1.02 -1.75 -18.01
CA ALA A 56 1.86 -2.54 -18.91
C ALA A 56 3.24 -1.88 -19.02
N LEU A 57 4.29 -2.65 -18.73
CA LEU A 57 5.69 -2.27 -18.83
C LEU A 57 6.30 -2.86 -20.10
N ASP A 58 6.86 -2.00 -20.94
CA ASP A 58 7.78 -2.40 -21.98
C ASP A 58 9.18 -2.52 -21.38
N VAL A 59 9.67 -3.74 -21.24
CA VAL A 59 10.92 -4.03 -20.52
C VAL A 59 12.17 -3.56 -21.27
N ALA A 60 12.08 -3.33 -22.59
CA ALA A 60 13.20 -2.89 -23.41
C ALA A 60 13.40 -1.37 -23.32
N THR A 61 12.30 -0.62 -23.24
CA THR A 61 12.31 0.85 -23.22
C THR A 61 12.11 1.44 -21.83
N GLY A 62 11.54 0.69 -20.89
CA GLY A 62 11.10 1.17 -19.57
C GLY A 62 9.82 2.01 -19.63
N GLU A 63 9.12 2.03 -20.77
CA GLU A 63 7.83 2.69 -20.93
C GLU A 63 6.78 1.94 -20.08
N LEU A 64 6.01 2.69 -19.29
CA LEU A 64 4.97 2.16 -18.43
C LEU A 64 3.65 2.87 -18.73
N VAL A 65 2.61 2.12 -19.11
CA VAL A 65 1.30 2.68 -19.47
C VAL A 65 0.21 2.06 -18.62
N ALA A 66 -0.69 2.84 -18.03
CA ALA A 66 -1.85 2.24 -17.35
C ALA A 66 -2.87 1.74 -18.38
N VAL A 67 -3.25 0.47 -18.25
CA VAL A 67 -4.25 -0.20 -19.08
C VAL A 67 -5.61 -0.18 -18.40
N SER A 68 -5.62 -0.26 -17.06
CA SER A 68 -6.78 0.03 -16.22
C SER A 68 -6.38 1.08 -15.20
N PRO A 69 -6.65 2.39 -15.43
CA PRO A 69 -6.17 3.45 -14.56
C PRO A 69 -6.95 3.53 -13.23
N ARG A 70 -6.34 4.17 -12.22
CA ARG A 70 -6.99 4.51 -10.95
C ARG A 70 -8.31 5.23 -11.18
N GLY A 71 -9.34 4.85 -10.43
CA GLY A 71 -10.71 5.36 -10.60
C GLY A 71 -11.51 4.63 -11.69
N GLY A 72 -10.88 3.74 -12.46
CA GLY A 72 -11.53 2.85 -13.41
C GLY A 72 -12.33 1.73 -12.76
N ASP A 73 -12.73 0.74 -13.57
CA ASP A 73 -13.66 -0.31 -13.15
C ASP A 73 -13.03 -1.49 -12.41
N VAL A 74 -11.73 -1.68 -12.54
CA VAL A 74 -10.96 -2.63 -11.73
C VAL A 74 -10.35 -1.88 -10.55
N VAL A 75 -10.56 -2.39 -9.35
CA VAL A 75 -10.25 -1.77 -8.06
C VAL A 75 -9.34 -2.70 -7.27
N ALA A 76 -8.21 -2.17 -6.80
CA ALA A 76 -7.18 -2.93 -6.08
C ALA A 76 -6.85 -4.30 -6.72
N PRO A 77 -6.48 -4.33 -8.01
CA PRO A 77 -6.08 -5.57 -8.66
C PRO A 77 -4.83 -6.12 -7.96
N ASP A 78 -4.86 -7.41 -7.64
CA ASP A 78 -3.72 -8.10 -7.03
C ASP A 78 -2.97 -8.94 -8.06
N ASP A 79 -3.70 -9.72 -8.87
CA ASP A 79 -3.08 -10.69 -9.78
C ASP A 79 -3.81 -10.71 -11.13
N VAL A 80 -3.10 -11.05 -12.23
CA VAL A 80 -3.65 -11.02 -13.60
C VAL A 80 -3.27 -12.23 -14.45
N ALA A 81 -4.18 -12.64 -15.34
CA ALA A 81 -3.96 -13.71 -16.31
C ALA A 81 -4.58 -13.38 -17.67
N PHE A 82 -4.08 -14.02 -18.73
CA PHE A 82 -4.57 -13.84 -20.10
C PHE A 82 -5.11 -15.14 -20.67
N ASP A 83 -6.18 -15.04 -21.44
CA ASP A 83 -6.63 -16.14 -22.29
C ASP A 83 -6.08 -16.10 -23.71
N SER A 84 -6.42 -17.11 -24.52
CA SER A 84 -5.95 -17.21 -25.91
C SER A 84 -6.50 -16.12 -26.85
N ALA A 85 -7.58 -15.45 -26.45
CA ALA A 85 -8.17 -14.32 -27.18
C ALA A 85 -7.56 -12.97 -26.76
N GLY A 86 -6.68 -12.96 -25.75
CA GLY A 86 -6.05 -11.76 -25.22
C GLY A 86 -6.92 -10.99 -24.22
N HIS A 87 -7.99 -11.59 -23.69
CA HIS A 87 -8.72 -11.00 -22.57
C HIS A 87 -7.86 -11.07 -21.31
N LEU A 88 -7.83 -9.98 -20.55
CA LEU A 88 -7.14 -9.88 -19.27
C LEU A 88 -8.15 -10.15 -18.16
N TYR A 89 -7.87 -11.13 -17.30
CA TYR A 89 -8.61 -11.39 -16.08
C TYR A 89 -7.82 -10.85 -14.89
N ALA A 90 -8.49 -10.18 -13.97
CA ALA A 90 -7.87 -9.59 -12.79
C ALA A 90 -8.65 -9.98 -11.52
N THR A 91 -7.93 -10.40 -10.49
CA THR A 91 -8.48 -10.51 -9.14
C THR A 91 -8.42 -9.17 -8.43
N GLU A 92 -9.49 -8.82 -7.74
CA GLU A 92 -9.64 -7.56 -7.01
C GLU A 92 -9.73 -7.87 -5.52
N VAL A 93 -8.57 -7.95 -4.88
CA VAL A 93 -8.41 -8.58 -3.56
C VAL A 93 -9.18 -7.85 -2.46
N MET A 94 -9.30 -6.52 -2.58
CA MET A 94 -10.06 -5.70 -1.63
C MET A 94 -11.54 -5.53 -1.98
N ASP A 95 -11.97 -5.99 -3.15
CA ASP A 95 -13.36 -5.88 -3.62
C ASP A 95 -14.07 -7.23 -3.76
N ALA A 96 -13.39 -8.30 -3.34
CA ALA A 96 -13.89 -9.67 -3.29
C ALA A 96 -14.42 -10.18 -4.65
N ARG A 97 -13.74 -9.83 -5.74
CA ARG A 97 -14.25 -10.08 -7.09
C ARG A 97 -13.16 -10.42 -8.11
N VAL A 98 -13.60 -10.92 -9.26
CA VAL A 98 -12.81 -11.12 -10.47
C VAL A 98 -13.45 -10.32 -11.59
N SER A 99 -12.66 -9.52 -12.29
CA SER A 99 -13.06 -8.77 -13.47
C SER A 99 -12.34 -9.26 -14.71
N VAL A 100 -12.94 -9.03 -15.87
CA VAL A 100 -12.32 -9.25 -17.18
C VAL A 100 -12.31 -7.96 -17.97
N LEU A 101 -11.20 -7.69 -18.65
CA LEU A 101 -11.01 -6.63 -19.61
C LEU A 101 -10.85 -7.26 -20.98
N ASP A 102 -11.67 -6.84 -21.93
CA ASP A 102 -11.49 -7.26 -23.32
C ASP A 102 -10.32 -6.53 -23.99
N ALA A 103 -9.93 -6.98 -25.18
CA ALA A 103 -8.84 -6.36 -25.96
C ALA A 103 -9.10 -4.89 -26.35
N SER A 104 -10.34 -4.40 -26.22
CA SER A 104 -10.68 -2.97 -26.41
C SER A 104 -10.61 -2.15 -25.12
N GLY A 105 -10.25 -2.79 -24.00
CA GLY A 105 -10.16 -2.16 -22.68
C GLY A 105 -11.49 -2.07 -21.94
N ARG A 106 -12.57 -2.67 -22.44
CA ARG A 106 -13.85 -2.68 -21.71
C ARG A 106 -13.83 -3.74 -20.63
N SER A 107 -14.15 -3.32 -19.42
CA SER A 107 -14.23 -4.16 -18.24
C SER A 107 -15.66 -4.69 -18.02
N ARG A 108 -15.76 -5.87 -17.40
CA ARG A 108 -16.97 -6.30 -16.68
C ARG A 108 -16.57 -7.15 -15.48
N VAL A 109 -17.40 -7.13 -14.45
CA VAL A 109 -17.28 -8.08 -13.34
C VAL A 109 -17.68 -9.47 -13.86
N LEU A 110 -16.83 -10.47 -13.61
CA LEU A 110 -17.11 -11.87 -13.89
C LEU A 110 -17.81 -12.53 -12.70
N ARG A 111 -17.38 -12.20 -11.47
CA ARG A 111 -17.91 -12.74 -10.22
C ARG A 111 -17.51 -11.85 -9.04
N ASP A 112 -18.36 -11.67 -8.03
CA ASP A 112 -18.19 -10.69 -6.93
C ASP A 112 -18.48 -11.22 -5.51
N ASP A 113 -18.42 -12.54 -5.31
CA ASP A 113 -18.59 -13.21 -4.02
C ASP A 113 -17.34 -14.05 -3.64
N LEU A 114 -16.15 -13.51 -3.94
CA LEU A 114 -14.85 -14.16 -3.77
C LEU A 114 -13.96 -13.39 -2.78
N PRO A 115 -14.15 -13.54 -1.46
CA PRO A 115 -13.35 -12.84 -0.46
C PRO A 115 -11.85 -13.14 -0.61
N CYS A 116 -11.04 -12.07 -0.57
CA CYS A 116 -9.58 -12.14 -0.78
C CYS A 116 -9.19 -12.83 -2.09
N ALA A 117 -9.97 -12.63 -3.18
CA ALA A 117 -9.60 -13.09 -4.51
C ALA A 117 -8.19 -12.60 -4.85
N ASN A 118 -7.26 -13.53 -5.11
CA ASN A 118 -5.85 -13.22 -5.27
C ASN A 118 -5.25 -14.03 -6.42
N GLY A 119 -4.69 -15.22 -6.18
CA GLY A 119 -4.02 -15.98 -7.22
C GLY A 119 -4.93 -16.29 -8.42
N ILE A 120 -4.44 -16.05 -9.64
CA ILE A 120 -5.19 -16.31 -10.89
C ILE A 120 -4.28 -16.85 -12.00
N THR A 121 -4.74 -17.87 -12.72
CA THR A 121 -4.04 -18.34 -13.93
C THR A 121 -5.03 -18.88 -14.97
N VAL A 122 -4.60 -18.92 -16.23
CA VAL A 122 -5.32 -19.54 -17.33
C VAL A 122 -4.48 -20.64 -17.93
N HIS A 123 -5.06 -21.84 -18.05
CA HIS A 123 -4.42 -22.97 -18.72
C HIS A 123 -5.43 -23.72 -19.58
N HIS A 124 -5.08 -23.96 -20.85
CA HIS A 124 -6.01 -24.48 -21.87
C HIS A 124 -7.34 -23.72 -21.90
N ASP A 125 -7.29 -22.38 -21.82
CA ASP A 125 -8.48 -21.53 -21.85
C ASP A 125 -9.46 -21.79 -20.70
N ARG A 126 -8.97 -22.34 -19.59
CA ARG A 126 -9.72 -22.52 -18.34
C ARG A 126 -9.14 -21.62 -17.28
N LEU A 127 -10.00 -20.91 -16.56
CA LEU A 127 -9.62 -19.88 -15.60
C LEU A 127 -9.65 -20.45 -14.18
N PHE A 128 -8.53 -20.38 -13.49
CA PHE A 128 -8.38 -20.83 -12.10
C PHE A 128 -8.13 -19.63 -11.20
N VAL A 129 -8.79 -19.61 -10.04
CA VAL A 129 -8.76 -18.51 -9.07
C VAL A 129 -8.65 -19.06 -7.65
N GLY A 130 -7.91 -18.35 -6.80
CA GLY A 130 -7.71 -18.65 -5.38
C GLY A 130 -8.12 -17.51 -4.45
N GLU A 131 -8.45 -17.85 -3.22
CA GLU A 131 -8.75 -16.90 -2.14
C GLU A 131 -7.61 -16.89 -1.12
N CYS A 132 -6.80 -15.83 -1.07
CA CYS A 132 -5.66 -15.72 -0.17
C CYS A 132 -6.10 -15.32 1.25
N ARG A 133 -6.70 -16.28 1.94
CA ARG A 133 -7.11 -16.20 3.34
C ARG A 133 -7.09 -17.58 3.98
N ASP A 134 -7.06 -17.63 5.30
CA ASP A 134 -7.29 -18.87 6.01
C ASP A 134 -8.71 -19.40 5.71
N GLY A 135 -8.80 -20.70 5.45
CA GLY A 135 -10.04 -21.32 4.97
C GLY A 135 -10.37 -20.96 3.51
N GLY A 136 -9.37 -20.55 2.73
CA GLY A 136 -9.50 -20.14 1.34
C GLY A 136 -9.91 -21.30 0.43
N ARG A 137 -10.47 -20.94 -0.72
CA ARG A 137 -10.89 -21.87 -1.77
C ARG A 137 -10.00 -21.75 -2.99
N LEU A 138 -9.85 -22.86 -3.70
CA LEU A 138 -9.29 -22.93 -5.04
C LEU A 138 -10.39 -23.40 -5.99
N MET A 139 -10.60 -22.68 -7.08
CA MET A 139 -11.73 -22.93 -7.97
C MET A 139 -11.38 -22.68 -9.43
N GLU A 140 -12.19 -23.26 -10.30
CA GLU A 140 -12.28 -22.87 -11.69
C GLU A 140 -13.52 -21.98 -11.88
N LEU A 141 -13.39 -20.94 -12.70
CA LEU A 141 -14.51 -20.10 -13.12
C LEU A 141 -14.80 -20.29 -14.61
N ASP A 142 -16.07 -20.48 -14.94
CA ASP A 142 -16.54 -20.39 -16.32
C ASP A 142 -16.41 -18.94 -16.80
N ARG A 143 -15.62 -18.72 -17.85
CA ARG A 143 -15.26 -17.37 -18.32
C ARG A 143 -16.43 -16.57 -18.90
N ALA A 144 -17.49 -17.24 -19.34
CA ALA A 144 -18.66 -16.59 -19.92
C ALA A 144 -19.67 -16.19 -18.83
N THR A 145 -19.90 -17.07 -17.86
CA THR A 145 -21.00 -16.96 -16.88
C THR A 145 -20.55 -16.64 -15.45
N GLY A 146 -19.28 -16.85 -15.12
CA GLY A 146 -18.77 -16.74 -13.74
C GLY A 146 -19.14 -17.91 -12.84
N ALA A 147 -19.78 -18.96 -13.36
CA ALA A 147 -20.10 -20.16 -12.59
C ALA A 147 -18.81 -20.81 -12.06
N GLN A 148 -18.80 -21.22 -10.78
CA GLN A 148 -17.63 -21.81 -10.15
C GLN A 148 -17.73 -23.33 -10.07
N ARG A 149 -16.58 -24.00 -10.21
CA ARG A 149 -16.35 -25.37 -9.79
C ARG A 149 -15.23 -25.37 -8.75
N ILE A 150 -15.55 -25.76 -7.53
CA ILE A 150 -14.58 -25.83 -6.45
C ILE A 150 -13.63 -27.01 -6.67
N LEU A 151 -12.33 -26.74 -6.58
CA LEU A 151 -11.27 -27.74 -6.68
C LEU A 151 -10.78 -28.18 -5.29
N ALA A 152 -10.65 -27.22 -4.37
CA ALA A 152 -10.29 -27.46 -2.99
C ALA A 152 -10.83 -26.35 -2.08
N GLU A 153 -11.06 -26.69 -0.81
CA GLU A 153 -11.54 -25.76 0.22
C GLU A 153 -10.70 -25.90 1.48
N ASN A 154 -10.89 -24.97 2.41
CA ASN A 154 -10.22 -24.95 3.71
C ASN A 154 -8.69 -24.88 3.60
N LEU A 155 -8.20 -24.15 2.59
CA LEU A 155 -6.77 -23.99 2.35
C LEU A 155 -6.17 -22.88 3.24
N PRO A 156 -4.92 -23.05 3.72
CA PRO A 156 -4.22 -22.03 4.53
C PRO A 156 -3.63 -20.89 3.66
N SER A 157 -4.45 -19.92 3.27
CA SER A 157 -4.04 -18.77 2.45
C SER A 157 -3.32 -19.17 1.14
N PRO A 158 -4.02 -19.82 0.19
CA PRO A 158 -3.46 -20.12 -1.13
C PRO A 158 -3.19 -18.83 -1.93
N ASN A 159 -2.01 -18.74 -2.55
CA ASN A 159 -1.57 -17.53 -3.26
C ASN A 159 -1.22 -17.82 -4.75
N ALA A 160 -0.45 -16.95 -5.42
CA ALA A 160 -0.28 -16.87 -6.87
C ALA A 160 0.16 -18.19 -7.51
N MET A 161 -0.78 -18.80 -8.21
CA MET A 161 -0.72 -20.16 -8.75
C MET A 161 -0.24 -20.22 -10.19
N GLU A 162 0.26 -21.38 -10.61
CA GLU A 162 0.61 -21.66 -12.01
C GLU A 162 0.44 -23.14 -12.34
N VAL A 163 0.04 -23.46 -13.56
CA VAL A 163 0.01 -24.85 -14.03
C VAL A 163 1.41 -25.27 -14.47
N GLY A 164 1.91 -26.36 -13.89
CA GLY A 164 3.21 -26.92 -14.22
C GLY A 164 3.22 -27.68 -15.54
N PRO A 165 4.41 -28.06 -16.05
CA PRO A 165 4.54 -28.81 -17.30
C PRO A 165 3.95 -30.23 -17.24
N ASP A 166 3.63 -30.73 -16.05
CA ASP A 166 2.91 -31.99 -15.84
C ASP A 166 1.38 -31.83 -15.85
N GLY A 167 0.87 -30.61 -16.06
CA GLY A 167 -0.56 -30.28 -16.12
C GLY A 167 -1.22 -30.12 -14.75
N LEU A 168 -0.46 -30.22 -13.65
CA LEU A 168 -0.98 -29.97 -12.30
C LEU A 168 -0.94 -28.49 -11.96
N LEU A 169 -1.90 -28.03 -11.17
CA LEU A 169 -1.98 -26.65 -10.68
C LEU A 169 -1.19 -26.55 -9.38
N TYR A 170 -0.09 -25.80 -9.39
CA TYR A 170 0.75 -25.53 -8.24
C TYR A 170 0.38 -24.19 -7.62
N PHE A 171 0.41 -24.11 -6.30
CA PHE A 171 0.08 -22.88 -5.58
C PHE A 171 0.84 -22.82 -4.24
N PRO A 172 1.39 -21.66 -3.88
CA PRO A 172 1.86 -21.41 -2.53
C PRO A 172 0.72 -21.45 -1.52
N VAL A 173 1.06 -21.80 -0.29
CA VAL A 173 0.16 -21.85 0.86
C VAL A 173 0.88 -21.09 1.99
N MET A 174 0.60 -19.78 2.08
CA MET A 174 1.43 -18.83 2.83
C MET A 174 1.47 -19.16 4.33
N THR A 175 0.29 -19.37 4.95
CA THR A 175 0.18 -19.65 6.38
C THR A 175 0.90 -20.97 6.75
N ALA A 176 0.87 -21.96 5.86
CA ALA A 176 1.56 -23.23 6.06
C ALA A 176 3.07 -23.16 5.74
N ASN A 177 3.54 -22.07 5.12
CA ASN A 177 4.90 -21.92 4.65
C ASN A 177 5.33 -23.00 3.63
N GLU A 178 4.41 -23.35 2.73
CA GLU A 178 4.49 -24.52 1.84
C GLU A 178 4.09 -24.20 0.40
N ILE A 179 4.44 -25.07 -0.55
CA ILE A 179 3.89 -25.09 -1.91
C ILE A 179 3.18 -26.42 -2.11
N TRP A 180 1.94 -26.37 -2.57
CA TRP A 180 1.09 -27.52 -2.84
C TRP A 180 0.76 -27.60 -4.33
N ARG A 181 0.20 -28.74 -4.74
CA ARG A 181 -0.34 -28.95 -6.09
C ARG A 181 -1.62 -29.78 -6.07
N ILE A 182 -2.43 -29.65 -7.11
CA ILE A 182 -3.64 -30.46 -7.33
C ILE A 182 -3.79 -30.76 -8.82
N ASP A 183 -4.40 -31.88 -9.18
CA ASP A 183 -4.87 -32.10 -10.55
C ASP A 183 -6.18 -31.31 -10.75
N PRO A 184 -6.18 -30.22 -11.53
CA PRO A 184 -7.38 -29.40 -11.69
C PRO A 184 -8.44 -30.07 -12.57
N TYR A 185 -8.13 -31.20 -13.21
CA TYR A 185 -8.99 -31.87 -14.19
C TYR A 185 -9.59 -33.17 -13.69
N ALA A 186 -8.97 -33.80 -12.69
CA ALA A 186 -9.52 -34.99 -12.05
C ALA A 186 -10.65 -34.65 -11.06
N GLU A 187 -11.72 -35.45 -11.10
CA GLU A 187 -12.78 -35.38 -10.09
C GLU A 187 -12.27 -35.93 -8.75
N GLY A 188 -12.51 -35.18 -7.67
CA GLY A 188 -12.11 -35.59 -6.32
C GLY A 188 -10.60 -35.57 -6.07
N ALA A 189 -9.82 -34.85 -6.88
CA ALA A 189 -8.40 -34.64 -6.62
C ALA A 189 -8.18 -33.98 -5.25
N ALA A 190 -7.14 -34.44 -4.54
CA ALA A 190 -6.74 -33.85 -3.27
C ALA A 190 -5.44 -33.06 -3.43
N PRO A 191 -5.30 -31.90 -2.78
CA PRO A 191 -4.04 -31.18 -2.72
C PRO A 191 -2.90 -32.03 -2.13
N GLN A 192 -1.70 -31.86 -2.69
CA GLN A 192 -0.49 -32.56 -2.28
C GLN A 192 0.63 -31.56 -2.00
N ARG A 193 1.28 -31.69 -0.85
CA ARG A 193 2.44 -30.86 -0.52
C ARG A 193 3.65 -31.25 -1.39
N VAL A 194 4.33 -30.22 -1.90
CA VAL A 194 5.51 -30.33 -2.77
C VAL A 194 6.77 -29.87 -2.04
N ALA A 195 6.71 -28.72 -1.37
CA ALA A 195 7.80 -28.13 -0.61
C ALA A 195 7.27 -27.43 0.66
N ALA A 196 8.15 -27.22 1.64
CA ALA A 196 7.84 -26.64 2.96
C ALA A 196 8.98 -25.73 3.45
N ASP A 197 8.86 -25.03 4.57
CA ASP A 197 9.96 -24.25 5.16
C ASP A 197 10.57 -23.21 4.18
N LEU A 198 9.72 -22.42 3.51
CA LEU A 198 10.14 -21.54 2.41
C LEU A 198 10.40 -20.08 2.83
N GLY A 199 9.82 -19.63 3.92
CA GLY A 199 9.88 -18.23 4.38
C GLY A 199 8.81 -17.34 3.76
N VAL A 200 7.54 -17.77 3.86
CA VAL A 200 6.34 -17.11 3.28
C VAL A 200 6.41 -17.11 1.75
N PRO A 201 6.04 -18.22 1.08
CA PRO A 201 6.04 -18.29 -0.37
C PRO A 201 4.78 -17.62 -0.96
N ASP A 202 4.94 -16.74 -1.93
CA ASP A 202 3.82 -15.91 -2.46
C ASP A 202 3.46 -16.23 -3.90
N SER A 203 4.42 -16.72 -4.70
CA SER A 203 4.16 -17.13 -6.09
C SER A 203 4.86 -18.41 -6.50
N VAL A 204 4.31 -19.05 -7.54
CA VAL A 204 5.01 -20.07 -8.33
C VAL A 204 5.01 -19.72 -9.82
N LYS A 205 6.13 -20.00 -10.48
CA LYS A 205 6.31 -20.09 -11.93
C LYS A 205 7.21 -21.29 -12.26
N PHE A 206 7.39 -21.59 -13.54
CA PHE A 206 8.25 -22.68 -13.97
C PHE A 206 9.33 -22.19 -14.92
N ASP A 207 10.57 -22.62 -14.72
CA ASP A 207 11.63 -22.47 -15.71
C ASP A 207 11.46 -23.48 -16.87
N ASP A 208 12.31 -23.35 -17.89
CA ASP A 208 12.31 -24.20 -19.08
C ASP A 208 12.69 -25.67 -18.81
N HIS A 209 13.21 -25.96 -17.61
CA HIS A 209 13.49 -27.31 -17.12
C HIS A 209 12.37 -27.88 -16.24
N GLY A 210 11.28 -27.13 -16.06
CA GLY A 210 10.14 -27.51 -15.23
C GLY A 210 10.44 -27.48 -13.72
N ARG A 211 11.44 -26.70 -13.29
CA ARG A 211 11.66 -26.40 -11.87
C ARG A 211 10.77 -25.25 -11.45
N ILE A 212 10.26 -25.32 -10.22
CA ILE A 212 9.47 -24.23 -9.65
C ILE A 212 10.41 -23.06 -9.37
N VAL A 213 10.02 -21.86 -9.77
CA VAL A 213 10.59 -20.60 -9.31
C VAL A 213 9.57 -19.93 -8.41
N SER A 214 9.99 -19.54 -7.21
CA SER A 214 9.10 -19.01 -6.19
C SER A 214 9.74 -17.83 -5.46
N THR A 215 8.93 -16.81 -5.18
CA THR A 215 9.28 -15.63 -4.38
C THR A 215 8.96 -15.85 -2.91
N GLN A 216 9.79 -15.28 -2.02
CA GLN A 216 9.61 -15.35 -0.57
C GLN A 216 9.47 -13.95 0.00
N ALA A 217 8.26 -13.53 0.35
CA ALA A 217 7.96 -12.17 0.82
C ALA A 217 8.81 -11.80 2.03
N ALA A 218 8.91 -12.68 3.03
CA ALA A 218 9.55 -12.34 4.28
C ALA A 218 11.08 -12.18 4.15
N SER A 219 11.72 -13.06 3.39
CA SER A 219 13.19 -13.12 3.30
C SER A 219 13.77 -12.34 2.13
N GLY A 220 12.99 -12.08 1.08
CA GLY A 220 13.50 -11.54 -0.18
C GLY A 220 14.23 -12.58 -1.05
N ALA A 221 14.21 -13.85 -0.69
CA ALA A 221 14.80 -14.90 -1.50
C ALA A 221 13.95 -15.16 -2.76
N VAL A 222 14.64 -15.51 -3.85
CA VAL A 222 14.02 -16.11 -5.03
C VAL A 222 14.59 -17.52 -5.15
N LEU A 223 13.75 -18.53 -4.93
CA LEU A 223 14.14 -19.93 -4.93
C LEU A 223 13.80 -20.61 -6.24
N ARG A 224 14.70 -21.51 -6.68
CA ARG A 224 14.40 -22.55 -7.66
C ARG A 224 14.31 -23.90 -6.95
N ILE A 225 13.26 -24.66 -7.20
CA ILE A 225 12.90 -25.88 -6.47
C ILE A 225 12.63 -27.03 -7.44
N ASP A 226 13.18 -28.22 -7.17
CA ASP A 226 12.77 -29.44 -7.87
C ASP A 226 11.38 -29.88 -7.38
N PRO A 227 10.33 -29.90 -8.24
CA PRO A 227 9.01 -30.34 -7.82
C PRO A 227 8.94 -31.84 -7.48
N ARG A 228 9.96 -32.64 -7.81
CA ARG A 228 10.01 -34.09 -7.53
C ARG A 228 10.69 -34.41 -6.21
N THR A 229 11.72 -33.65 -5.84
CA THR A 229 12.56 -33.93 -4.67
C THR A 229 12.44 -32.88 -3.57
N GLY A 230 11.95 -31.68 -3.88
CA GLY A 230 11.91 -30.53 -2.97
C GLY A 230 13.27 -29.86 -2.76
N GLU A 231 14.33 -30.29 -3.47
CA GLU A 231 15.67 -29.67 -3.44
C GLU A 231 15.60 -28.22 -3.94
N ARG A 232 16.35 -27.31 -3.30
CA ARG A 232 16.24 -25.87 -3.53
C ARG A 232 17.60 -25.23 -3.76
N THR A 233 17.62 -24.23 -4.65
CA THR A 233 18.75 -23.34 -4.86
C THR A 233 18.27 -21.89 -4.83
N VAL A 234 19.01 -21.00 -4.17
CA VAL A 234 18.74 -19.56 -4.23
C VAL A 234 19.22 -19.03 -5.58
N LEU A 235 18.31 -18.46 -6.36
CA LEU A 235 18.63 -17.77 -7.61
C LEU A 235 19.13 -16.35 -7.35
N ALA A 236 18.49 -15.65 -6.42
CA ALA A 236 18.85 -14.30 -6.01
C ALA A 236 18.39 -14.02 -4.58
N GLN A 237 19.09 -13.09 -3.93
CA GLN A 237 18.68 -12.47 -2.68
C GLN A 237 18.35 -11.00 -2.96
N LEU A 238 17.07 -10.65 -2.83
CA LEU A 238 16.54 -9.31 -3.06
C LEU A 238 16.12 -8.67 -1.72
N ALA A 239 15.61 -7.44 -1.80
CA ALA A 239 14.99 -6.79 -0.65
C ALA A 239 13.68 -7.53 -0.26
N PRO A 240 13.35 -7.62 1.04
CA PRO A 240 12.09 -8.21 1.49
C PRO A 240 10.84 -7.49 0.96
N GLY A 241 9.73 -8.22 0.94
CA GLY A 241 8.44 -7.82 0.40
C GLY A 241 8.25 -8.16 -1.07
N LEU A 242 8.81 -9.29 -1.52
CA LEU A 242 8.51 -9.84 -2.85
C LEU A 242 7.05 -10.30 -2.93
N ASP A 243 6.50 -10.33 -4.14
CA ASP A 243 5.12 -10.81 -4.35
C ASP A 243 5.07 -11.86 -5.48
N ASN A 244 5.30 -11.46 -6.73
CA ASN A 244 5.16 -12.34 -7.88
C ASN A 244 6.39 -12.29 -8.81
N CYS A 245 6.41 -13.17 -9.81
CA CYS A 245 7.45 -13.18 -10.82
C CYS A 245 6.93 -13.63 -12.19
N THR A 246 7.65 -13.25 -13.26
CA THR A 246 7.35 -13.70 -14.62
C THR A 246 8.60 -13.74 -15.47
N PHE A 247 8.61 -14.57 -16.52
CA PHE A 247 9.73 -14.67 -17.44
C PHE A 247 9.51 -13.80 -18.68
N VAL A 248 10.58 -13.12 -19.11
CA VAL A 248 10.65 -12.36 -20.37
C VAL A 248 12.01 -12.58 -21.00
N ASP A 249 12.04 -13.12 -22.21
CA ASP A 249 13.27 -13.38 -22.99
C ASP A 249 14.36 -14.13 -22.19
N GLY A 250 13.95 -15.11 -21.39
CA GLY A 250 14.85 -15.91 -20.55
C GLY A 250 15.38 -15.21 -19.28
N ALA A 251 15.01 -13.96 -19.03
CA ALA A 251 15.22 -13.28 -17.76
C ALA A 251 13.99 -13.44 -16.86
N LEU A 252 14.21 -13.48 -15.55
CA LEU A 252 13.15 -13.46 -14.55
C LEU A 252 12.94 -12.03 -14.06
N LEU A 253 11.70 -11.56 -14.08
CA LEU A 253 11.29 -10.31 -13.44
C LEU A 253 10.54 -10.64 -12.16
N VAL A 254 10.82 -9.88 -11.11
CA VAL A 254 10.29 -10.12 -9.76
C VAL A 254 9.72 -8.80 -9.24
N SER A 255 8.49 -8.83 -8.74
CA SER A 255 7.83 -7.66 -8.13
C SER A 255 8.10 -7.58 -6.63
N ASN A 256 8.02 -6.37 -6.13
CA ASN A 256 8.10 -6.06 -4.71
C ASN A 256 6.97 -5.09 -4.32
N PHE A 257 6.45 -5.22 -3.10
CA PHE A 257 5.41 -4.35 -2.56
C PHE A 257 5.78 -2.87 -2.60
N SER A 258 7.05 -2.47 -2.64
CA SER A 258 7.50 -1.08 -2.84
C SER A 258 7.30 -0.53 -4.27
N GLY A 259 6.80 -1.35 -5.20
CA GLY A 259 6.73 -1.01 -6.61
C GLY A 259 8.00 -1.30 -7.40
N GLU A 260 9.06 -1.83 -6.77
CA GLU A 260 10.26 -2.25 -7.50
C GLU A 260 9.98 -3.47 -8.39
N ILE A 261 10.53 -3.44 -9.61
CA ILE A 261 10.68 -4.60 -10.47
C ILE A 261 12.16 -4.91 -10.62
N SER A 262 12.62 -6.01 -10.02
CA SER A 262 13.98 -6.51 -10.17
C SER A 262 14.06 -7.47 -11.37
N ARG A 263 15.19 -7.47 -12.09
CA ARG A 263 15.50 -8.38 -13.19
C ARG A 263 16.68 -9.27 -12.83
N ILE A 264 16.48 -10.57 -12.93
CA ILE A 264 17.49 -11.61 -12.76
C ILE A 264 17.77 -12.20 -14.14
N ALA A 265 18.95 -11.93 -14.68
CA ALA A 265 19.37 -12.49 -15.96
C ALA A 265 19.57 -14.02 -15.85
N ALA A 266 19.57 -14.73 -16.98
CA ALA A 266 19.83 -16.18 -17.01
C ALA A 266 21.17 -16.58 -16.35
N GLY A 267 22.16 -15.68 -16.37
CA GLY A 267 23.45 -15.86 -15.69
C GLY A 267 23.44 -15.53 -14.18
N GLY A 268 22.30 -15.13 -13.62
CA GLY A 268 22.14 -14.78 -12.20
C GLY A 268 22.43 -13.31 -11.84
N GLU A 269 22.82 -12.47 -12.80
CA GLU A 269 23.03 -11.03 -12.56
C GLU A 269 21.70 -10.35 -12.22
N VAL A 270 21.70 -9.57 -11.13
CA VAL A 270 20.54 -8.82 -10.65
C VAL A 270 20.68 -7.34 -11.04
N THR A 271 19.64 -6.79 -11.67
CA THR A 271 19.54 -5.37 -12.03
C THR A 271 18.14 -4.85 -11.69
N THR A 272 17.97 -3.54 -11.54
CA THR A 272 16.66 -2.92 -11.33
C THR A 272 16.06 -2.56 -12.68
N ALA A 273 14.93 -3.17 -13.05
CA ALA A 273 14.20 -2.83 -14.27
C ALA A 273 13.31 -1.61 -14.07
N LEU A 274 12.70 -1.49 -12.89
CA LEU A 274 11.95 -0.32 -12.46
C LEU A 274 12.21 -0.08 -10.97
N PRO A 275 12.62 1.13 -10.55
CA PRO A 275 12.89 1.41 -9.15
C PRO A 275 11.59 1.43 -8.33
N GLY A 276 11.67 0.97 -7.08
CA GLY A 276 10.60 1.12 -6.10
C GLY A 276 10.51 2.55 -5.55
N GLY A 277 9.46 2.80 -4.77
CA GLY A 277 9.16 4.08 -4.14
C GLY A 277 8.20 3.91 -2.98
N LEU A 278 7.54 5.01 -2.59
CA LEU A 278 6.49 5.00 -1.56
C LEU A 278 5.15 4.71 -2.21
N ASN A 279 4.38 3.79 -1.64
CA ASN A 279 3.09 3.40 -2.19
C ASN A 279 2.00 4.41 -1.89
N TRP A 280 1.97 4.85 -0.64
CA TRP A 280 1.04 5.82 -0.08
C TRP A 280 1.71 6.34 1.18
N PRO A 281 2.60 7.34 1.09
CA PRO A 281 3.09 7.98 2.29
C PRO A 281 1.89 8.62 2.99
N LEU A 282 1.46 8.05 4.11
CA LEU A 282 0.25 8.45 4.82
C LEU A 282 0.59 9.53 5.85
N ASP A 283 1.56 9.23 6.72
CA ASP A 283 1.93 10.12 7.81
C ASP A 283 3.44 10.18 8.03
N LEU A 284 3.88 11.25 8.69
CA LEU A 284 5.28 11.59 8.90
C LEU A 284 5.50 11.97 10.36
N THR A 285 6.67 11.60 10.90
CA THR A 285 7.14 12.16 12.17
C THR A 285 8.63 12.45 12.09
N VAL A 286 9.08 13.44 12.85
CA VAL A 286 10.51 13.73 13.05
C VAL A 286 10.83 13.46 14.52
N ASP A 287 11.89 12.71 14.81
CA ASP A 287 12.33 12.50 16.20
C ASP A 287 13.18 13.67 16.72
N GLU A 288 13.58 13.61 18.00
CA GLU A 288 14.42 14.61 18.63
C GLU A 288 15.82 14.76 18.01
N ASN A 289 16.28 13.77 17.24
CA ASN A 289 17.55 13.82 16.51
C ASN A 289 17.40 14.44 15.12
N GLY A 290 16.18 14.76 14.69
CA GLY A 290 15.89 15.29 13.36
C GLY A 290 15.74 14.21 12.28
N THR A 291 15.63 12.93 12.66
CA THR A 291 15.38 11.83 11.71
C THR A 291 13.93 11.87 11.26
N LEU A 292 13.70 11.94 9.96
CA LEU A 292 12.37 11.85 9.36
C LEU A 292 11.96 10.39 9.16
N TYR A 293 10.75 10.06 9.58
CA TYR A 293 10.15 8.74 9.41
C TYR A 293 8.87 8.83 8.58
N VAL A 294 8.60 7.78 7.79
CA VAL A 294 7.46 7.71 6.88
C VAL A 294 6.66 6.43 7.15
N ALA A 295 5.37 6.60 7.46
CA ALA A 295 4.38 5.54 7.45
C ALA A 295 3.85 5.36 6.02
N ASP A 296 4.14 4.21 5.40
CA ASP A 296 3.81 3.91 4.00
C ASP A 296 2.88 2.69 3.86
N GLY A 297 2.03 2.44 4.86
CA GLY A 297 1.17 1.27 4.88
C GLY A 297 1.96 0.00 5.14
N THR A 298 2.40 -0.70 4.09
CA THR A 298 3.11 -2.00 4.20
C THR A 298 4.57 -1.88 4.60
N TYR A 299 5.13 -0.68 4.59
CA TYR A 299 6.48 -0.37 5.03
C TYR A 299 6.51 0.77 6.03
N PHE A 300 7.56 0.76 6.85
CA PHE A 300 7.92 1.88 7.70
C PHE A 300 9.38 2.24 7.46
N TYR A 301 9.64 3.51 7.14
CA TYR A 301 10.95 3.97 6.70
C TYR A 301 11.53 5.04 7.61
N ALA A 302 12.86 5.05 7.74
CA ALA A 302 13.61 6.27 8.04
C ALA A 302 14.15 6.86 6.73
N VAL A 303 14.19 8.18 6.62
CA VAL A 303 14.71 8.89 5.45
C VAL A 303 16.15 9.33 5.74
N GLY A 304 17.08 8.90 4.90
CA GLY A 304 18.48 9.30 4.96
C GLY A 304 18.69 10.75 4.54
N PRO A 305 19.85 11.37 4.87
CA PRO A 305 20.15 12.75 4.50
C PRO A 305 20.14 13.04 2.99
N ASP A 306 20.31 12.00 2.18
CA ASP A 306 20.28 12.03 0.71
C ASP A 306 18.89 11.73 0.13
N GLY A 307 17.87 11.56 0.98
CA GLY A 307 16.52 11.15 0.57
C GLY A 307 16.33 9.65 0.41
N ARG A 308 17.37 8.83 0.64
CA ARG A 308 17.26 7.38 0.51
C ARG A 308 16.40 6.79 1.62
N LEU A 309 15.50 5.88 1.25
CA LEU A 309 14.65 5.18 2.20
C LEU A 309 15.40 4.01 2.86
N HIS A 310 15.32 3.95 4.18
CA HIS A 310 15.84 2.87 5.00
C HIS A 310 14.67 2.13 5.67
N THR A 311 14.40 0.90 5.25
CA THR A 311 13.34 0.08 5.83
C THR A 311 13.63 -0.25 7.29
N LEU A 312 12.73 0.16 8.18
CA LEU A 312 12.75 -0.21 9.59
C LEU A 312 11.92 -1.48 9.86
N GLY A 313 10.87 -1.68 9.06
CA GLY A 313 10.03 -2.87 9.06
C GLY A 313 9.07 -2.87 7.87
N MET A 314 8.59 -4.06 7.52
CA MET A 314 7.55 -4.27 6.51
C MET A 314 6.57 -5.35 6.95
N LEU A 315 5.47 -5.56 6.22
CA LEU A 315 4.34 -6.43 6.58
C LEU A 315 4.70 -7.81 7.17
N PHE A 316 5.78 -8.43 6.70
CA PHE A 316 6.27 -9.75 7.15
C PHE A 316 7.51 -9.70 8.04
N THR A 317 7.96 -8.50 8.44
CA THR A 317 9.00 -8.34 9.47
C THR A 317 8.42 -8.73 10.83
N PRO A 318 9.14 -9.52 11.65
CA PRO A 318 8.71 -9.84 13.01
C PRO A 318 8.34 -8.59 13.82
N GLY A 319 7.18 -8.63 14.46
CA GLY A 319 6.69 -7.52 15.27
C GLY A 319 6.18 -6.31 14.49
N TYR A 320 6.06 -6.38 13.16
CA TYR A 320 5.40 -5.32 12.40
C TYR A 320 3.91 -5.22 12.81
N PRO A 321 3.37 -4.02 13.06
CA PRO A 321 2.03 -3.85 13.63
C PRO A 321 0.89 -4.01 12.61
N GLY A 322 1.19 -4.28 11.34
CA GLY A 322 0.23 -4.24 10.23
C GLY A 322 0.32 -2.91 9.49
N PHE A 323 -0.60 -2.63 8.56
CA PHE A 323 -0.46 -1.48 7.67
C PHE A 323 -0.52 -0.17 8.48
N ILE A 324 0.61 0.52 8.63
CA ILE A 324 0.74 1.72 9.46
C ILE A 324 0.15 2.91 8.72
N ARG A 325 -0.66 3.71 9.41
CA ARG A 325 -1.29 4.93 8.87
C ARG A 325 -0.75 6.19 9.52
N GLY A 326 -1.08 6.39 10.79
CA GLY A 326 -0.58 7.49 11.60
C GLY A 326 0.64 7.09 12.39
N VAL A 327 1.56 8.03 12.61
CA VAL A 327 2.77 7.79 13.40
C VAL A 327 3.14 9.00 14.24
N ALA A 328 3.47 8.75 15.51
CA ALA A 328 4.08 9.73 16.41
C ALA A 328 5.34 9.14 17.05
N ALA A 329 6.48 9.82 16.89
CA ALA A 329 7.69 9.48 17.63
C ALA A 329 7.51 9.86 19.11
N VAL A 330 7.76 8.90 20.01
CA VAL A 330 7.73 9.10 21.47
C VAL A 330 9.11 8.99 22.12
N GLY A 331 10.10 8.64 21.31
CA GLY A 331 11.53 8.63 21.62
C GLY A 331 12.33 8.13 20.42
N PRO A 332 13.67 8.12 20.48
CA PRO A 332 14.50 7.60 19.40
C PRO A 332 14.18 6.13 19.11
N GLY A 333 13.65 5.85 17.91
CA GLY A 333 13.28 4.50 17.49
C GLY A 333 12.05 3.91 18.20
N ASP A 334 11.28 4.71 18.92
CA ASP A 334 10.06 4.30 19.66
C ASP A 334 8.87 5.12 19.18
N PHE A 335 7.83 4.43 18.72
CA PHE A 335 6.72 5.03 18.01
C PHE A 335 5.39 4.58 18.59
N VAL A 336 4.41 5.48 18.57
CA VAL A 336 3.00 5.11 18.66
C VAL A 336 2.40 5.23 17.27
N VAL A 337 1.69 4.19 16.84
CA VAL A 337 1.13 4.08 15.49
C VAL A 337 -0.33 3.71 15.52
N THR A 338 -1.05 4.10 14.47
CA THR A 338 -2.36 3.55 14.14
C THR A 338 -2.24 2.64 12.93
N THR A 339 -3.08 1.62 12.85
CA THR A 339 -3.04 0.65 11.75
C THR A 339 -4.39 0.56 11.03
N SER A 340 -4.34 0.10 9.77
CA SER A 340 -5.57 -0.18 9.02
C SER A 340 -6.45 -1.26 9.65
N GLY A 341 -5.87 -2.12 10.50
CA GLY A 341 -6.60 -3.17 11.21
C GLY A 341 -7.42 -2.65 12.39
N GLY A 342 -7.35 -1.35 12.70
CA GLY A 342 -8.09 -0.77 13.81
C GLY A 342 -7.34 -0.80 15.14
N GLN A 343 -6.00 -0.89 15.10
CA GLN A 343 -5.16 -0.97 16.29
C GLN A 343 -4.42 0.34 16.54
N VAL A 344 -4.26 0.67 17.82
CA VAL A 344 -3.29 1.64 18.33
C VAL A 344 -2.17 0.86 19.01
N SER A 345 -0.95 1.02 18.53
CA SER A 345 0.19 0.21 18.97
C SER A 345 1.39 1.04 19.34
N ARG A 346 2.14 0.61 20.35
CA ARG A 346 3.53 1.04 20.55
C ARG A 346 4.45 0.10 19.78
N TYR A 347 5.28 0.65 18.89
CA TYR A 347 6.13 -0.10 17.98
C TYR A 347 7.59 0.33 18.13
N VAL A 348 8.47 -0.64 18.35
CA VAL A 348 9.92 -0.45 18.42
C VAL A 348 10.59 -1.40 17.42
N PRO A 349 10.85 -0.94 16.18
CA PRO A 349 11.32 -1.80 15.09
C PRO A 349 12.60 -2.56 15.41
N ALA A 350 13.58 -1.88 16.04
CA ALA A 350 14.88 -2.46 16.38
C ALA A 350 14.79 -3.65 17.35
N GLU A 351 13.70 -3.73 18.11
CA GLU A 351 13.44 -4.82 19.06
C GLU A 351 12.42 -5.85 18.53
N SER A 352 11.91 -5.66 17.30
CA SER A 352 10.78 -6.45 16.77
C SER A 352 9.59 -6.48 17.74
N ARG A 353 9.36 -5.36 18.45
CA ARG A 353 8.36 -5.27 19.53
C ARG A 353 7.17 -4.43 19.09
N ASN A 354 5.98 -5.04 19.13
CA ASN A 354 4.69 -4.38 18.99
C ASN A 354 3.85 -4.69 20.24
N GLU A 355 3.39 -3.64 20.92
CA GLU A 355 2.44 -3.72 22.03
C GLU A 355 1.14 -3.03 21.61
N VAL A 356 0.06 -3.80 21.45
CA VAL A 356 -1.27 -3.24 21.16
C VAL A 356 -1.80 -2.55 22.42
N LEU A 357 -1.98 -1.24 22.34
CA LEU A 357 -2.49 -0.40 23.43
C LEU A 357 -4.02 -0.39 23.48
N ALA A 358 -4.65 -0.43 22.31
CA ALA A 358 -6.09 -0.56 22.12
C ALA A 358 -6.41 -1.08 20.70
N ASP A 359 -7.59 -1.68 20.52
CA ASP A 359 -8.02 -2.35 19.28
C ASP A 359 -9.54 -2.23 19.09
N GLY A 360 -10.05 -2.60 17.91
CA GLY A 360 -11.46 -2.66 17.56
C GLY A 360 -12.01 -1.37 16.96
N PHE A 361 -11.13 -0.52 16.40
CA PHE A 361 -11.50 0.78 15.85
C PHE A 361 -11.72 0.73 14.32
N ASP A 362 -12.61 1.58 13.82
CA ASP A 362 -12.92 1.67 12.39
C ASP A 362 -12.15 2.82 11.72
N GLN A 363 -11.17 2.44 10.91
CA GLN A 363 -10.35 3.36 10.10
C GLN A 363 -9.68 4.47 10.92
N LEU A 364 -8.72 4.08 11.76
CA LEU A 364 -7.85 5.05 12.43
C LEU A 364 -6.94 5.77 11.43
N TYR A 365 -6.59 7.03 11.74
CA TYR A 365 -5.59 7.84 11.02
C TYR A 365 -4.65 8.53 12.01
N GLY A 366 -4.73 9.85 12.16
CA GLY A 366 -3.80 10.65 12.94
C GLY A 366 -3.70 10.20 14.39
N VAL A 367 -2.48 10.31 14.92
CA VAL A 367 -2.14 9.95 16.29
C VAL A 367 -1.21 10.99 16.88
N THR A 368 -1.43 11.31 18.15
CA THR A 368 -0.49 12.09 18.96
C THR A 368 -0.31 11.41 20.30
N ALA A 369 0.88 11.55 20.89
CA ALA A 369 1.19 11.03 22.20
C ALA A 369 1.80 12.11 23.08
N GLY A 370 1.55 12.05 24.38
CA GLY A 370 2.09 12.97 25.37
C GLY A 370 1.85 12.50 26.79
N ALA A 371 2.06 13.39 27.77
CA ALA A 371 1.92 13.06 29.19
C ALA A 371 0.51 12.56 29.58
N ALA A 372 -0.53 12.96 28.84
CA ALA A 372 -1.91 12.54 29.06
C ALA A 372 -2.26 11.16 28.46
N GLY A 373 -1.33 10.54 27.71
CA GLY A 373 -1.55 9.30 26.98
C GLY A 373 -1.53 9.51 25.46
N VAL A 374 -2.20 8.60 24.74
CA VAL A 374 -2.30 8.61 23.29
C VAL A 374 -3.67 9.15 22.88
N THR A 375 -3.75 9.97 21.84
CA THR A 375 -5.02 10.43 21.27
C THR A 375 -5.03 10.16 19.78
N VAL A 376 -6.13 9.63 19.27
CA VAL A 376 -6.29 9.23 17.86
C VAL A 376 -7.59 9.74 17.26
N THR A 377 -7.61 9.87 15.94
CA THR A 377 -8.83 10.11 15.15
C THR A 377 -9.31 8.81 14.52
N GLU A 378 -10.61 8.56 14.63
CA GLU A 378 -11.28 7.41 14.05
C GLU A 378 -12.25 7.89 12.97
N PHE A 379 -11.83 7.74 11.72
CA PHE A 379 -12.55 8.25 10.56
C PHE A 379 -13.90 7.56 10.39
N GLY A 380 -13.94 6.23 10.48
CA GLY A 380 -15.11 5.44 10.09
C GLY A 380 -16.34 5.65 10.97
N THR A 381 -16.13 6.02 12.23
CA THR A 381 -17.22 6.34 13.19
C THR A 381 -17.25 7.80 13.63
N GLY A 382 -16.38 8.65 13.10
CA GLY A 382 -16.42 10.10 13.34
C GLY A 382 -16.04 10.49 14.77
N ARG A 383 -15.03 9.84 15.36
CA ARG A 383 -14.65 10.02 16.78
C ARG A 383 -13.22 10.51 16.96
N VAL A 384 -12.99 11.15 18.11
CA VAL A 384 -11.66 11.42 18.67
C VAL A 384 -11.57 10.66 19.98
N LEU A 385 -10.53 9.86 20.12
CA LEU A 385 -10.40 8.90 21.22
C LEU A 385 -9.13 9.16 22.02
N GLY A 386 -9.25 9.16 23.35
CA GLY A 386 -8.13 9.13 24.26
C GLY A 386 -7.86 7.69 24.71
N VAL A 387 -6.65 7.19 24.45
CA VAL A 387 -6.21 5.84 24.81
C VAL A 387 -5.24 5.93 25.99
N ARG A 388 -5.58 5.21 27.05
CA ARG A 388 -4.84 5.10 28.31
C ARG A 388 -4.73 3.62 28.67
N THR A 389 -3.81 3.25 29.56
CA THR A 389 -3.66 1.85 29.99
C THR A 389 -5.00 1.27 30.49
N GLY A 390 -5.55 0.31 29.75
CA GLY A 390 -6.80 -0.37 30.08
C GLY A 390 -8.09 0.45 29.90
N ALA A 391 -8.04 1.63 29.27
CA ALA A 391 -9.23 2.47 29.08
C ALA A 391 -9.18 3.30 27.78
N VAL A 392 -10.35 3.47 27.16
CA VAL A 392 -10.55 4.32 25.98
C VAL A 392 -11.68 5.31 26.28
N ASP A 393 -11.40 6.60 26.18
CA ASP A 393 -12.39 7.66 26.32
C ASP A 393 -12.78 8.22 24.96
N VAL A 394 -14.06 8.50 24.75
CA VAL A 394 -14.52 9.29 23.60
C VAL A 394 -14.43 10.76 23.96
N LEU A 395 -13.48 11.48 23.37
CA LEU A 395 -13.27 12.92 23.59
C LEU A 395 -14.20 13.78 22.73
N ALA A 396 -14.53 13.30 21.53
CA ALA A 396 -15.54 13.87 20.64
C ALA A 396 -16.15 12.79 19.75
N HIS A 397 -17.37 13.04 19.27
CA HIS A 397 -18.07 12.16 18.33
C HIS A 397 -18.94 12.99 17.37
N GLY A 398 -19.41 12.37 16.28
CA GLY A 398 -20.25 13.02 15.28
C GLY A 398 -19.48 13.94 14.32
N LEU A 399 -18.16 13.75 14.21
CA LEU A 399 -17.32 14.45 13.24
C LEU A 399 -17.42 13.76 11.87
N ALA A 400 -17.47 14.54 10.79
CA ALA A 400 -17.46 14.05 9.42
C ALA A 400 -16.03 13.77 8.95
N GLY A 401 -15.56 12.54 9.15
CA GLY A 401 -14.25 12.08 8.68
C GLY A 401 -13.06 12.79 9.34
N PRO A 402 -12.88 12.68 10.68
CA PRO A 402 -11.69 13.19 11.35
C PRO A 402 -10.46 12.37 10.95
N VAL A 403 -9.36 13.02 10.55
CA VAL A 403 -8.13 12.32 10.09
C VAL A 403 -6.84 12.87 10.68
N GLY A 404 -6.66 14.19 10.77
CA GLY A 404 -5.46 14.82 11.30
C GLY A 404 -5.69 15.28 12.73
N ILE A 405 -4.68 15.17 13.59
CA ILE A 405 -4.78 15.61 15.00
C ILE A 405 -3.47 16.19 15.49
N VAL A 406 -3.55 17.27 16.26
CA VAL A 406 -2.40 17.89 16.92
C VAL A 406 -2.81 18.47 18.28
N PRO A 407 -1.96 18.38 19.32
CA PRO A 407 -2.24 19.02 20.61
C PRO A 407 -2.39 20.55 20.48
N ALA A 408 -3.33 21.12 21.25
CA ALA A 408 -3.65 22.56 21.26
C ALA A 408 -3.45 23.23 22.63
N GLY A 409 -2.76 22.57 23.57
CA GLY A 409 -2.64 23.00 24.97
C GLY A 409 -3.90 22.70 25.81
N ASP A 410 -3.79 22.79 27.13
CA ASP A 410 -4.92 22.64 28.09
C ASP A 410 -5.81 21.40 27.87
N ALA A 411 -5.20 20.25 27.55
CA ALA A 411 -5.89 19.01 27.20
C ALA A 411 -6.90 19.14 26.04
N ALA A 412 -6.68 20.11 25.14
CA ALA A 412 -7.41 20.28 23.91
C ALA A 412 -6.59 19.81 22.70
N TYR A 413 -7.30 19.50 21.62
CA TYR A 413 -6.73 19.04 20.36
C TYR A 413 -7.33 19.82 19.20
N LEU A 414 -6.53 20.14 18.19
CA LEU A 414 -7.06 20.50 16.88
C LEU A 414 -7.21 19.23 16.06
N VAL A 415 -8.31 19.12 15.32
CA VAL A 415 -8.66 17.96 14.51
C VAL A 415 -9.09 18.42 13.13
N ALA A 416 -8.49 17.86 12.08
CA ALA A 416 -8.90 18.07 10.71
C ALA A 416 -10.10 17.16 10.41
N GLU A 417 -11.26 17.77 10.19
CA GLU A 417 -12.51 17.11 9.84
C GLU A 417 -12.69 17.19 8.32
N SER A 418 -12.02 16.28 7.60
CA SER A 418 -11.89 16.34 6.14
C SER A 418 -13.23 16.39 5.43
N GLY A 419 -14.19 15.58 5.88
CA GLY A 419 -15.52 15.48 5.27
C GLY A 419 -16.38 16.74 5.48
N ALA A 420 -16.02 17.60 6.43
CA ALA A 420 -16.69 18.89 6.66
C ALA A 420 -15.87 20.09 6.16
N GLY A 421 -14.66 19.90 5.61
CA GLY A 421 -13.86 21.00 5.09
C GLY A 421 -13.43 22.00 6.16
N ARG A 422 -13.12 21.53 7.39
CA ARG A 422 -12.77 22.40 8.53
C ARG A 422 -11.75 21.77 9.48
N VAL A 423 -11.15 22.61 10.31
CA VAL A 423 -10.38 22.22 11.50
C VAL A 423 -11.15 22.66 12.74
N VAL A 424 -11.36 21.71 13.66
CA VAL A 424 -12.09 21.92 14.91
C VAL A 424 -11.17 21.81 16.11
N ARG A 425 -11.46 22.56 17.18
CA ARG A 425 -10.88 22.39 18.50
C ARG A 425 -11.78 21.50 19.33
N VAL A 426 -11.23 20.40 19.83
CA VAL A 426 -11.87 19.46 20.75
C VAL A 426 -11.32 19.71 22.15
N SER A 427 -12.20 19.96 23.11
CA SER A 427 -11.83 20.20 24.50
C SER A 427 -12.95 19.76 25.45
N ALA A 428 -12.73 19.88 26.76
CA ALA A 428 -13.77 19.58 27.76
C ALA A 428 -15.04 20.43 27.61
N SER A 429 -14.96 21.62 26.99
CA SER A 429 -16.14 22.46 26.73
C SER A 429 -16.90 22.08 25.46
N GLY A 430 -16.40 21.13 24.67
CA GLY A 430 -17.02 20.67 23.42
C GLY A 430 -16.13 20.87 22.19
N VAL A 431 -16.79 20.86 21.03
CA VAL A 431 -16.18 20.99 19.70
C VAL A 431 -16.48 22.37 19.13
N GLU A 432 -15.45 23.11 18.74
CA GLU A 432 -15.55 24.46 18.16
C GLU A 432 -14.83 24.52 16.82
N THR A 433 -15.39 25.22 15.82
CA THR A 433 -14.69 25.40 14.53
C THR A 433 -13.64 26.50 14.67
N VAL A 434 -12.40 26.21 14.27
CA VAL A 434 -11.27 27.16 14.30
C VAL A 434 -10.98 27.70 12.91
N VAL A 435 -11.03 26.83 11.90
CA VAL A 435 -10.84 27.17 10.49
C VAL A 435 -11.89 26.41 9.69
N ASP A 436 -12.57 27.07 8.76
CA ASP A 436 -13.56 26.51 7.84
C ASP A 436 -13.21 26.83 6.38
N GLU A 437 -14.09 26.49 5.44
CA GLU A 437 -13.90 26.79 4.01
C GLU A 437 -12.60 26.17 3.43
N LEU A 438 -12.22 25.00 3.93
CA LEU A 438 -11.15 24.16 3.38
C LEU A 438 -11.77 23.10 2.46
N SER A 439 -11.03 22.61 1.47
CA SER A 439 -11.58 21.65 0.54
C SER A 439 -11.61 20.23 1.11
N CYS A 440 -10.47 19.74 1.62
CA CYS A 440 -10.32 18.44 2.28
C CYS A 440 -9.07 18.50 3.18
N PRO A 441 -9.15 19.14 4.36
CA PRO A 441 -8.01 19.26 5.26
C PRO A 441 -7.61 17.89 5.82
N GLN A 442 -6.33 17.55 5.79
CA GLN A 442 -5.79 16.29 6.26
C GLN A 442 -4.71 16.50 7.32
N GLY A 443 -3.42 16.43 6.97
CA GLY A 443 -2.32 16.68 7.90
C GLY A 443 -2.39 18.09 8.49
N ILE A 444 -2.24 18.18 9.81
CA ILE A 444 -2.20 19.45 10.55
C ILE A 444 -1.07 19.49 11.55
N LEU A 445 -0.51 20.68 11.75
CA LEU A 445 0.60 20.93 12.65
C LEU A 445 0.44 22.32 13.27
N VAL A 446 0.73 22.46 14.57
CA VAL A 446 0.81 23.77 15.23
C VAL A 446 2.26 24.09 15.57
N ALA A 447 2.73 25.26 15.11
CA ALA A 447 4.03 25.80 15.48
C ALA A 447 4.02 27.33 15.40
N ASP A 448 4.72 27.99 16.32
CA ASP A 448 4.91 29.45 16.32
C ASP A 448 3.58 30.25 16.22
N ARG A 449 2.55 29.81 16.97
CA ARG A 449 1.18 30.36 16.96
C ARG A 449 0.46 30.28 15.61
N ARG A 450 0.95 29.42 14.71
CA ARG A 450 0.32 29.13 13.42
C ARG A 450 -0.12 27.69 13.36
N LEU A 451 -1.27 27.48 12.72
CA LEU A 451 -1.74 26.18 12.27
C LEU A 451 -1.36 26.01 10.80
N TYR A 452 -0.54 25.02 10.50
CA TYR A 452 -0.26 24.56 9.14
C TYR A 452 -1.24 23.47 8.78
N VAL A 453 -1.83 23.55 7.59
CA VAL A 453 -2.83 22.61 7.10
C VAL A 453 -2.43 22.13 5.71
N VAL A 454 -2.40 20.82 5.53
CA VAL A 454 -2.40 20.18 4.21
C VAL A 454 -3.86 20.09 3.76
N ASP A 455 -4.26 20.94 2.81
CA ASP A 455 -5.59 20.88 2.19
C ASP A 455 -5.49 20.04 0.92
N ALA A 456 -5.69 18.73 1.06
CA ALA A 456 -5.49 17.75 -0.01
C ALA A 456 -6.47 17.95 -1.18
N GLY A 457 -7.68 18.45 -0.89
CA GLY A 457 -8.68 18.74 -1.92
C GLY A 457 -8.29 19.92 -2.79
N ALA A 458 -7.63 20.92 -2.19
CA ALA A 458 -7.08 22.08 -2.90
C ALA A 458 -5.63 21.86 -3.37
N ARG A 459 -4.98 20.75 -2.96
CA ARG A 459 -3.60 20.39 -3.28
C ARG A 459 -2.58 21.47 -2.86
N ARG A 460 -2.76 21.98 -1.65
CA ARG A 460 -1.93 23.07 -1.10
C ARG A 460 -1.57 22.86 0.36
N VAL A 461 -0.53 23.57 0.79
CA VAL A 461 -0.22 23.80 2.20
C VAL A 461 -0.49 25.27 2.51
N LEU A 462 -1.26 25.53 3.55
CA LEU A 462 -1.53 26.89 4.04
C LEU A 462 -1.18 27.02 5.52
N ALA A 463 -0.86 28.23 5.94
CA ALA A 463 -0.76 28.62 7.34
C ALA A 463 -1.96 29.50 7.73
N VAL A 464 -2.44 29.30 8.96
CA VAL A 464 -3.46 30.12 9.60
C VAL A 464 -2.89 30.66 10.90
N ASP A 465 -2.91 31.98 11.05
CA ASP A 465 -2.56 32.64 12.30
C ASP A 465 -3.67 32.41 13.33
N LEU A 466 -3.33 31.80 14.47
CA LEU A 466 -4.33 31.38 15.46
C LEU A 466 -4.93 32.54 16.27
N ASP A 467 -4.35 33.74 16.19
CA ASP A 467 -4.86 34.92 16.91
C ASP A 467 -5.82 35.74 16.05
N THR A 468 -5.50 35.87 14.77
CA THR A 468 -6.19 36.75 13.83
C THR A 468 -7.07 36.00 12.83
N GLY A 469 -6.88 34.69 12.67
CA GLY A 469 -7.51 33.88 11.63
C GLY A 469 -7.00 34.15 10.22
N ALA A 470 -5.95 34.97 10.06
CA ALA A 470 -5.40 35.31 8.76
C ALA A 470 -4.79 34.06 8.08
N ARG A 471 -5.15 33.83 6.82
CA ARG A 471 -4.72 32.68 6.01
C ARG A 471 -3.62 33.10 5.03
N HIS A 472 -2.62 32.26 4.85
CA HIS A 472 -1.53 32.46 3.90
C HIS A 472 -1.16 31.13 3.24
N ASP A 473 -1.33 31.03 1.92
CA ASP A 473 -0.90 29.87 1.16
C ASP A 473 0.64 29.81 1.13
N ILE A 474 1.22 28.66 1.48
CA ILE A 474 2.67 28.43 1.46
C ILE A 474 3.09 27.82 0.13
N ALA A 475 2.32 26.84 -0.33
CA ALA A 475 2.56 26.13 -1.58
C ALA A 475 1.24 25.65 -2.17
N ASP A 476 1.08 25.82 -3.48
CA ASP A 476 -0.12 25.43 -4.24
C ASP A 476 0.27 24.57 -5.46
N GLY A 477 -0.62 23.66 -5.86
CA GLY A 477 -0.36 22.72 -6.96
C GLY A 477 0.60 21.59 -6.59
N LEU A 478 0.59 21.14 -5.34
CA LEU A 478 1.39 20.02 -4.87
C LEU A 478 0.81 18.66 -5.36
N PRO A 479 1.63 17.62 -5.51
CA PRO A 479 1.20 16.26 -5.86
C PRO A 479 0.56 15.52 -4.66
N ILE A 480 -0.47 16.12 -4.08
CA ILE A 480 -1.20 15.60 -2.92
C ILE A 480 -2.62 15.25 -3.36
N GLY A 481 -3.16 14.17 -2.84
CA GLY A 481 -4.46 13.64 -3.20
C GLY A 481 -4.51 13.06 -4.62
N PRO A 482 -5.70 12.68 -5.09
CA PRO A 482 -5.85 12.12 -6.44
C PRO A 482 -5.56 13.14 -7.54
N PRO A 483 -5.11 12.67 -8.73
CA PRO A 483 -4.94 13.56 -9.89
C PRO A 483 -6.25 14.26 -10.28
N PRO A 484 -6.20 15.46 -10.88
CA PRO A 484 -7.38 16.18 -11.36
C PRO A 484 -8.28 15.31 -12.24
N GLY A 485 -9.57 15.31 -11.94
CA GLY A 485 -10.57 14.53 -12.68
C GLY A 485 -10.60 13.03 -12.37
N VAL A 486 -9.69 12.54 -11.51
CA VAL A 486 -9.72 11.15 -11.02
C VAL A 486 -10.50 11.11 -9.72
N ALA A 487 -11.53 10.26 -9.67
CA ALA A 487 -12.25 9.91 -8.45
C ALA A 487 -11.86 8.49 -8.04
N PRO A 488 -10.95 8.29 -7.07
CA PRO A 488 -10.57 6.97 -6.60
C PRO A 488 -11.78 6.21 -6.04
N LYS A 489 -11.86 4.91 -6.34
CA LYS A 489 -12.86 4.03 -5.72
C LYS A 489 -12.39 3.62 -4.33
N PRO A 490 -13.31 3.43 -3.36
CA PRO A 490 -12.95 3.00 -2.01
C PRO A 490 -12.24 1.65 -2.03
N LEU A 491 -11.21 1.51 -1.20
CA LEU A 491 -10.44 0.29 -1.08
C LEU A 491 -10.86 -0.38 0.22
N LYS A 492 -11.70 -1.41 0.13
CA LYS A 492 -12.45 -1.91 1.29
C LYS A 492 -11.61 -2.75 2.28
N GLY A 493 -10.34 -2.99 1.96
CA GLY A 493 -9.42 -3.77 2.78
C GLY A 493 -9.54 -5.28 2.54
N MET A 494 -8.73 -6.03 3.26
CA MET A 494 -8.65 -7.50 3.19
C MET A 494 -8.64 -8.08 4.61
N PRO A 495 -9.79 -8.18 5.31
CA PRO A 495 -9.83 -8.71 6.66
C PRO A 495 -9.36 -10.19 6.72
N PRO A 496 -8.62 -10.60 7.77
CA PRO A 496 -8.16 -9.79 8.90
C PRO A 496 -6.83 -9.03 8.65
N PHE A 497 -6.20 -9.16 7.48
CA PHE A 497 -4.89 -8.58 7.19
C PHE A 497 -4.89 -7.04 7.13
N SER A 498 -5.98 -6.43 6.65
CA SER A 498 -6.15 -4.98 6.62
C SER A 498 -7.63 -4.57 6.62
N GLY A 499 -7.93 -3.40 7.19
CA GLY A 499 -9.22 -2.74 7.03
C GLY A 499 -9.25 -1.77 5.83
N PRO A 500 -10.35 -1.02 5.66
CA PRO A 500 -10.56 -0.14 4.49
C PRO A 500 -9.51 0.95 4.39
N GLN A 501 -8.80 1.04 3.27
CA GLN A 501 -7.73 2.02 3.03
C GLN A 501 -8.27 3.30 2.38
N GLY A 502 -7.68 4.44 2.74
CA GLY A 502 -8.02 5.74 2.18
C GLY A 502 -6.86 6.73 2.25
N PRO A 503 -7.01 7.89 1.60
CA PRO A 503 -5.94 8.87 1.47
C PRO A 503 -5.69 9.60 2.78
N PHE A 504 -4.42 9.92 3.03
CA PHE A 504 -4.00 10.82 4.09
C PHE A 504 -2.64 11.41 3.72
N ALA A 505 -2.52 12.72 3.77
CA ALA A 505 -1.31 13.47 3.51
C ALA A 505 -0.87 14.15 4.81
N GLY A 506 -0.02 13.46 5.55
CA GLY A 506 0.56 13.93 6.81
C GLY A 506 1.56 15.08 6.64
N ILE A 507 1.83 15.75 7.75
CA ILE A 507 2.78 16.87 7.83
C ILE A 507 3.60 16.76 9.12
N ALA A 508 4.91 16.95 9.01
CA ALA A 508 5.83 16.99 10.14
C ALA A 508 6.75 18.22 10.06
N ARG A 509 7.42 18.54 11.17
CA ARG A 509 8.30 19.71 11.25
C ARG A 509 9.70 19.34 11.72
N GLY A 510 10.71 19.82 10.99
CA GLY A 510 12.11 19.80 11.42
C GLY A 510 12.44 20.92 12.42
N ALA A 511 13.53 20.75 13.18
CA ALA A 511 13.96 21.75 14.17
C ALA A 511 14.33 23.12 13.56
N ASP A 512 14.70 23.14 12.27
CA ASP A 512 14.99 24.33 11.48
C ASP A 512 13.74 25.05 10.95
N GLY A 513 12.55 24.51 11.23
CA GLY A 513 11.28 25.03 10.74
C GLY A 513 10.83 24.48 9.40
N THR A 514 11.60 23.57 8.78
CA THR A 514 11.20 22.88 7.55
C THR A 514 9.92 22.08 7.78
N LEU A 515 8.96 22.22 6.85
CA LEU A 515 7.74 21.42 6.84
C LEU A 515 7.90 20.26 5.87
N PHE A 516 7.83 19.03 6.38
CA PHE A 516 7.78 17.82 5.56
C PHE A 516 6.33 17.46 5.28
N VAL A 517 6.02 17.15 4.02
CA VAL A 517 4.66 16.81 3.58
C VAL A 517 4.69 15.48 2.85
N ALA A 518 3.80 14.58 3.25
CA ALA A 518 3.58 13.33 2.55
C ALA A 518 2.73 13.61 1.30
N ALA A 519 3.33 13.42 0.13
CA ALA A 519 2.69 13.59 -1.15
C ALA A 519 2.16 12.24 -1.65
N ASP A 520 0.97 11.87 -1.15
CA ASP A 520 0.26 10.64 -1.49
C ASP A 520 -0.23 10.58 -2.95
N GLY A 521 -0.22 11.70 -3.67
CA GLY A 521 -0.61 11.79 -5.07
C GLY A 521 0.44 11.26 -6.05
N ASP A 522 1.74 11.46 -5.76
CA ASP A 522 2.85 10.93 -6.57
C ASP A 522 3.78 9.96 -5.82
N GLY A 523 3.50 9.68 -4.54
CA GLY A 523 4.26 8.72 -3.75
C GLY A 523 5.61 9.28 -3.32
N SER A 524 5.65 10.54 -2.91
CA SER A 524 6.90 11.20 -2.49
C SER A 524 6.79 11.93 -1.14
N VAL A 525 7.94 12.38 -0.65
CA VAL A 525 8.05 13.30 0.47
C VAL A 525 8.61 14.63 -0.02
N LEU A 526 7.94 15.72 0.36
CA LEU A 526 8.32 17.08 0.04
C LEU A 526 8.80 17.81 1.29
N ALA A 527 9.71 18.77 1.11
CA ALA A 527 10.17 19.68 2.16
C ALA A 527 9.96 21.13 1.73
N LEU A 528 9.20 21.89 2.51
CA LEU A 528 9.06 23.32 2.39
C LEU A 528 10.00 23.98 3.40
N HIS A 529 11.09 24.54 2.89
CA HIS A 529 12.12 25.20 3.68
C HIS A 529 11.75 26.67 3.89
N PRO A 530 11.69 27.18 5.13
CA PRO A 530 11.65 28.61 5.36
C PRO A 530 12.98 29.22 4.86
N VAL A 531 12.88 30.20 3.97
CA VAL A 531 14.03 31.00 3.55
C VAL A 531 14.07 32.20 4.48
N GLY A 532 15.19 32.36 5.19
CA GLY A 532 15.41 33.56 6.01
C GLY A 532 15.22 34.85 5.18
N PRO A 533 14.94 35.98 5.83
CA PRO A 533 14.78 37.26 5.15
C PRO A 533 16.01 37.68 4.33
#